data_AF-A0A257GZV5-F1
#
_entry.id   AF-A0A257GZV5-F1
#
_cell.length_a   1.000
_cell.length_b   1.000
_cell.length_c   1.000
_cell.angle_alpha   90.00
_cell.angle_beta   90.00
_cell.angle_gamma   90.00
#
_symmetry.space_group_name_H-M   'P 1'
#
loop_
_entity.id
_entity.type
_entity.pdbx_description
1 polymer ?
#
loop_
_entity_poly.entity_id
_entity_poly.type
_entity_poly.pdbx_seq_one_letter_code
_entity_poly.pdbx_strand_id
1 'polypeptide(L)'
;LADLNLRRGNIFRLVSGQTVAQRLGQAPLADKYLVVRDSAAGPYGYMPIPEALRAETPLWYYVLAEAQRELVDLWLAKNGGQPGPAKVEDDDLLLGLPDQHGDRSLSRAPVGQLGPVGGMILLETFFGLLLADGESFMTIGAVADRKLHDDWFASFTDGGQVEVSMWRLLEVAGLT
;
A
#
# COMPACT_ATOMS: atom_id res chain seq x y z
N LEU A 1 -13.03 -1.31 -15.55
CA LEU A 1 -11.58 -1.42 -15.26
C LEU A 1 -11.29 -2.28 -14.02
N ALA A 2 -11.97 -2.08 -12.88
CA ALA A 2 -11.78 -2.88 -11.67
C ALA A 2 -11.97 -4.40 -11.88
N ASP A 3 -13.06 -4.82 -12.52
CA ASP A 3 -13.30 -6.24 -12.87
C ASP A 3 -12.17 -6.84 -13.74
N LEU A 4 -11.65 -6.07 -14.69
CA LEU A 4 -10.51 -6.50 -15.53
C LEU A 4 -9.22 -6.66 -14.73
N ASN A 5 -9.00 -5.87 -13.67
CA ASN A 5 -7.83 -6.03 -12.80
C ASN A 5 -7.94 -7.30 -11.95
N LEU A 6 -9.14 -7.58 -11.42
CA LEU A 6 -9.40 -8.81 -10.67
C LEU A 6 -9.22 -10.06 -11.55
N ARG A 7 -9.78 -10.05 -12.75
CA ARG A 7 -9.62 -11.15 -13.72
C ARG A 7 -8.17 -11.36 -14.13
N ARG A 8 -7.40 -10.30 -14.34
CA ARG A 8 -5.97 -10.39 -14.65
C ARG A 8 -5.18 -11.03 -13.51
N GLY A 9 -5.44 -10.63 -12.27
CA GLY A 9 -4.82 -11.27 -11.10
C GLY A 9 -5.05 -12.78 -11.08
N ASN A 10 -6.28 -13.21 -11.38
CA ASN A 10 -6.62 -14.63 -11.47
C ASN A 10 -5.92 -15.33 -12.66
N ILE A 11 -5.87 -14.69 -13.84
CA ILE A 11 -5.18 -15.22 -15.03
C ILE A 11 -3.69 -15.43 -14.76
N PHE A 12 -3.05 -14.47 -14.11
CA PHE A 12 -1.63 -14.55 -13.74
C PHE A 12 -1.39 -15.36 -12.46
N ARG A 13 -2.45 -15.91 -11.85
CA ARG A 13 -2.39 -16.69 -10.60
C ARG A 13 -1.60 -15.97 -9.50
N LEU A 14 -1.80 -14.65 -9.40
CA LEU A 14 -1.17 -13.86 -8.36
C LEU A 14 -1.67 -14.36 -6.99
N VAL A 15 -0.74 -14.49 -6.05
CA VAL A 15 -1.06 -14.77 -4.65
C VAL A 15 -1.88 -13.63 -4.04
N SER A 16 -2.54 -13.90 -2.90
CA SER A 16 -3.28 -12.87 -2.16
C SER A 16 -2.37 -11.80 -1.59
N GLY A 17 -2.95 -10.62 -1.33
CA GLY A 17 -2.21 -9.52 -0.68
C GLY A 17 -1.71 -9.88 0.71
N GLN A 18 -2.47 -10.67 1.47
CA GLN A 18 -2.06 -11.23 2.75
C GLN A 18 -0.79 -12.09 2.61
N THR A 19 -0.75 -12.96 1.62
CA THR A 19 0.42 -13.80 1.33
C THR A 19 1.64 -12.95 0.99
N VAL A 20 1.49 -11.91 0.16
CA VAL A 20 2.60 -11.00 -0.16
C VAL A 20 3.06 -10.27 1.10
N ALA A 21 2.15 -9.73 1.91
CA ALA A 21 2.48 -9.04 3.16
C ALA A 21 3.33 -9.94 4.07
N GLN A 22 2.91 -11.19 4.27
CA GLN A 22 3.65 -12.16 5.08
C GLN A 22 5.05 -12.43 4.53
N ARG A 23 5.19 -12.61 3.21
CA ARG A 23 6.51 -12.83 2.58
C ARG A 23 7.42 -11.61 2.66
N LEU A 24 6.86 -10.40 2.71
CA LEU A 24 7.58 -9.15 3.00
C LEU A 24 7.85 -8.92 4.50
N GLY A 25 7.48 -9.87 5.37
CA GLY A 25 7.64 -9.73 6.83
C GLY A 25 6.69 -8.71 7.46
N GLN A 26 5.63 -8.31 6.76
CA GLN A 26 4.62 -7.36 7.23
C GLN A 26 3.41 -8.11 7.78
N ALA A 27 2.79 -7.53 8.81
CA ALA A 27 1.51 -8.03 9.30
C ALA A 27 0.42 -7.83 8.22
N PRO A 28 -0.42 -8.84 7.93
CA PRO A 28 -1.55 -8.66 7.04
C PRO A 28 -2.49 -7.54 7.52
N LEU A 29 -3.10 -6.86 6.56
CA LEU A 29 -4.03 -5.78 6.78
C LEU A 29 -5.25 -6.30 7.53
N ALA A 30 -5.62 -5.62 8.61
CA ALA A 30 -6.77 -6.01 9.43
C ALA A 30 -8.09 -5.94 8.65
N ASP A 31 -9.00 -6.86 8.94
CA ASP A 31 -10.32 -7.01 8.28
C ASP A 31 -11.13 -5.71 8.19
N LYS A 32 -11.04 -4.83 9.19
CA LYS A 32 -11.75 -3.55 9.20
C LYS A 32 -11.40 -2.64 8.02
N TYR A 33 -10.25 -2.86 7.38
CA TYR A 33 -9.80 -2.11 6.20
C TYR A 33 -10.15 -2.78 4.88
N LEU A 34 -10.60 -4.05 4.91
CA LEU A 34 -11.02 -4.81 3.74
C LEU A 34 -12.49 -4.47 3.41
N VAL A 35 -12.69 -3.20 3.04
CA VAL A 35 -13.99 -2.60 2.78
C VAL A 35 -14.03 -2.00 1.38
N VAL A 36 -15.22 -1.96 0.79
CA VAL A 36 -15.51 -1.29 -0.49
C VAL A 36 -16.42 -0.10 -0.22
N ARG A 37 -16.37 0.92 -1.08
CA ARG A 37 -17.29 2.05 -1.00
C ARG A 37 -18.73 1.58 -1.18
N ASP A 38 -19.59 2.02 -0.28
CA ASP A 38 -21.04 1.85 -0.35
C ASP A 38 -21.66 3.21 -0.68
N SER A 39 -22.04 3.38 -1.95
CA SER A 39 -22.70 4.61 -2.40
C SER A 39 -24.08 4.82 -1.80
N ALA A 40 -24.76 3.76 -1.33
CA ALA A 40 -26.05 3.89 -0.65
C ALA A 40 -25.87 4.47 0.77
N ALA A 41 -24.69 4.30 1.36
CA ALA A 41 -24.26 4.87 2.63
C ALA A 41 -23.66 6.29 2.50
N GLY A 42 -23.68 6.90 1.31
CA GLY A 42 -23.16 8.25 1.04
C GLY A 42 -21.78 8.25 0.35
N PRO A 43 -21.21 9.44 0.05
CA PRO A 43 -19.99 9.57 -0.76
C PRO A 43 -18.75 8.90 -0.14
N TYR A 44 -18.73 8.78 1.18
CA TYR A 44 -17.65 8.16 1.96
C TYR A 44 -18.14 6.95 2.78
N GLY A 45 -19.25 6.34 2.35
CA GLY A 45 -19.77 5.13 2.96
C GLY A 45 -18.89 3.93 2.63
N TYR A 46 -18.74 3.01 3.56
CA TYR A 46 -18.01 1.77 3.35
C TYR A 46 -18.83 0.57 3.85
N MET A 47 -18.64 -0.56 3.18
CA MET A 47 -19.17 -1.85 3.59
C MET A 47 -18.07 -2.92 3.52
N PRO A 48 -18.07 -3.94 4.40
CA PRO A 48 -17.12 -5.05 4.29
C PRO A 48 -17.26 -5.78 2.95
N ILE A 49 -16.13 -6.22 2.38
CA ILE A 49 -16.17 -7.12 1.22
C ILE A 49 -16.64 -8.52 1.65
N PRO A 50 -17.14 -9.35 0.71
CA PRO A 50 -17.55 -10.72 0.99
C PRO A 50 -16.48 -11.52 1.73
N GLU A 51 -16.88 -12.40 2.65
CA GLU A 51 -15.98 -13.16 3.52
C GLU A 51 -14.93 -13.97 2.72
N ALA A 52 -15.34 -14.63 1.63
CA ALA A 52 -14.42 -15.37 0.77
C ALA A 52 -13.30 -14.49 0.20
N LEU A 53 -13.61 -13.22 -0.12
CA LEU A 53 -12.62 -12.25 -0.58
C LEU A 53 -11.82 -11.63 0.56
N ARG A 54 -12.33 -11.60 1.79
CA ARG A 54 -11.54 -11.13 2.96
C ARG A 54 -10.47 -12.14 3.36
N ALA A 55 -10.78 -13.43 3.27
CA ALA A 55 -9.83 -14.50 3.61
C ALA A 55 -8.62 -14.50 2.67
N GLU A 56 -8.86 -14.37 1.36
CA GLU A 56 -7.82 -14.37 0.32
C GLU A 56 -8.02 -13.16 -0.61
N THR A 57 -7.63 -11.98 -0.14
CA THR A 57 -7.87 -10.73 -0.86
C THR A 57 -6.99 -10.65 -2.10
N PRO A 58 -7.56 -10.46 -3.31
CA PRO A 58 -6.75 -10.26 -4.52
C PRO A 58 -5.73 -9.13 -4.33
N LEU A 59 -4.47 -9.37 -4.70
CA LEU A 59 -3.35 -8.45 -4.44
C LEU A 59 -3.64 -7.00 -4.86
N TRP A 60 -4.21 -6.81 -6.06
CA TRP A 60 -4.58 -5.47 -6.54
C TRP A 60 -5.59 -4.77 -5.61
N TYR A 61 -6.59 -5.49 -5.13
CA TYR A 61 -7.59 -4.93 -4.21
C TYR A 61 -6.96 -4.63 -2.85
N TYR A 62 -6.10 -5.52 -2.37
CA TYR A 62 -5.40 -5.35 -1.10
C TYR A 62 -4.55 -4.07 -1.08
N VAL A 63 -3.84 -3.78 -2.17
CA VAL A 63 -3.06 -2.53 -2.31
C VAL A 63 -3.95 -1.28 -2.29
N LEU A 64 -5.15 -1.35 -2.87
CA LEU A 64 -6.12 -0.25 -2.75
C LEU A 64 -6.68 -0.12 -1.33
N ALA A 65 -6.93 -1.24 -0.66
CA ALA A 65 -7.38 -1.28 0.73
C ALA A 65 -6.33 -0.67 1.67
N GLU A 66 -5.04 -0.91 1.42
CA GLU A 66 -3.94 -0.24 2.10
C GLU A 66 -3.96 1.28 1.87
N ALA A 67 -4.18 1.70 0.61
CA ALA A 67 -4.15 3.11 0.25
C ALA A 67 -5.29 3.95 0.85
N GLN A 68 -6.40 3.32 1.25
CA GLN A 68 -7.56 3.99 1.86
C GLN A 68 -7.60 3.91 3.39
N ARG A 69 -6.58 3.35 4.07
CA ARG A 69 -6.62 3.09 5.52
C ARG A 69 -7.00 4.31 6.35
N GLU A 70 -6.38 5.46 6.10
CA GLU A 70 -6.63 6.69 6.86
C GLU A 70 -8.08 7.17 6.68
N LEU A 71 -8.65 7.00 5.49
CA LEU A 71 -10.06 7.31 5.22
C LEU A 71 -11.01 6.37 5.98
N VAL A 72 -10.68 5.08 6.04
CA VAL A 72 -11.47 4.09 6.77
C VAL A 72 -11.40 4.32 8.28
N ASP A 73 -10.23 4.67 8.82
CA ASP A 73 -10.08 5.01 10.24
C ASP A 73 -10.89 6.27 10.59
N LEU A 74 -10.89 7.29 9.72
CA LEU A 74 -11.70 8.50 9.88
C LEU A 74 -13.21 8.20 9.83
N TRP A 75 -13.64 7.35 8.88
CA TRP A 75 -15.02 6.90 8.79
C TRP A 75 -15.48 6.11 10.02
N LEU A 76 -14.67 5.17 10.50
CA LEU A 76 -14.96 4.41 11.71
C LEU A 76 -15.03 5.33 12.94
N ALA A 77 -14.12 6.29 13.07
CA ALA A 77 -14.13 7.24 14.18
C ALA A 77 -15.46 8.04 14.24
N LYS A 78 -15.94 8.52 13.08
CA LYS A 78 -17.22 9.25 12.99
C LYS A 78 -18.46 8.37 13.24
N ASN A 79 -18.33 7.07 13.02
CA ASN A 79 -19.40 6.10 13.24
C ASN A 79 -19.30 5.35 14.58
N GLY A 80 -18.49 5.82 15.53
CA GLY A 80 -18.35 5.19 16.84
C GLY A 80 -17.73 3.78 16.78
N GLY A 81 -16.90 3.53 15.77
CA GLY A 81 -16.18 2.27 15.56
C GLY A 81 -16.97 1.18 14.85
N GLN A 82 -18.19 1.47 14.36
CA GLN A 82 -19.04 0.51 13.66
C GLN A 82 -19.24 0.88 12.19
N PRO A 83 -19.43 -0.11 11.29
CA PRO A 83 -19.85 0.16 9.92
C PRO A 83 -21.21 0.86 9.87
N GLY A 84 -21.34 1.93 9.09
CA GLY A 84 -22.59 2.67 8.95
C GLY A 84 -22.54 3.76 7.87
N PRO A 85 -23.70 4.43 7.60
CA PRO A 85 -23.76 5.55 6.67
C PRO A 85 -22.74 6.62 7.05
N ALA A 86 -22.04 7.14 6.05
CA ALA A 86 -20.94 8.07 6.28
C ALA A 86 -21.44 9.38 6.87
N LYS A 87 -20.83 9.79 7.98
CA LYS A 87 -20.91 11.14 8.54
C LYS A 87 -19.63 11.94 8.28
N VAL A 88 -18.90 11.55 7.24
CA VAL A 88 -17.64 12.18 6.83
C VAL A 88 -17.99 13.27 5.83
N GLU A 89 -17.62 14.50 6.15
CA GLU A 89 -17.81 15.66 5.27
C GLU A 89 -16.54 15.94 4.46
N ASP A 90 -16.65 16.67 3.35
CA ASP A 90 -15.48 17.02 2.52
C ASP A 90 -14.41 17.80 3.31
N ASP A 91 -14.84 18.64 4.26
CA ASP A 91 -13.98 19.35 5.20
C ASP A 91 -13.10 18.41 6.03
N ASP A 92 -13.65 17.27 6.47
CA ASP A 92 -12.91 16.29 7.28
C ASP A 92 -11.76 15.65 6.46
N LEU A 93 -11.92 15.58 5.13
CA LEU A 93 -10.94 15.02 4.21
C LEU A 93 -9.85 16.01 3.82
N LEU A 94 -10.21 17.29 3.70
CA LEU A 94 -9.29 18.35 3.32
C LEU A 94 -8.51 18.89 4.52
N LEU A 95 -9.14 18.94 5.70
CA LEU A 95 -8.62 19.61 6.88
C LEU A 95 -8.37 18.67 8.07
N GLY A 96 -8.79 17.39 7.97
CA GLY A 96 -8.73 16.45 9.08
C GLY A 96 -9.88 16.62 10.08
N LEU A 97 -9.88 15.78 11.13
CA LEU A 97 -10.93 15.78 12.14
C LEU A 97 -10.76 16.96 13.11
N PRO A 98 -11.85 17.67 13.47
CA PRO A 98 -11.80 18.65 14.54
C PRO A 98 -11.55 17.98 15.90
N ASP A 99 -10.79 18.63 16.78
CA ASP A 99 -10.65 18.24 18.17
C ASP A 99 -11.96 18.49 18.96
N GLN A 100 -11.94 18.19 20.26
CA GLN A 100 -13.10 18.39 21.14
C GLN A 100 -13.55 19.86 21.27
N HIS A 101 -12.71 20.83 20.88
CA HIS A 101 -13.01 22.27 20.89
C HIS A 101 -13.32 22.81 19.48
N GLY A 102 -13.27 21.97 18.44
CA GLY A 102 -13.50 22.37 17.05
C GLY A 102 -12.25 22.84 16.30
N ASP A 103 -11.05 22.77 16.90
CA ASP A 103 -9.79 23.14 16.25
C ASP A 103 -9.27 21.99 15.36
N ARG A 104 -8.77 22.34 14.19
CA ARG A 104 -8.20 21.42 13.19
C ARG A 104 -6.68 21.62 13.01
N SER A 105 -6.07 22.58 13.69
CA SER A 105 -4.66 23.00 13.50
C SER A 105 -3.64 21.87 13.67
N LEU A 106 -3.95 20.86 14.48
CA LEU A 106 -3.10 19.71 14.76
C LEU A 106 -3.53 18.43 14.04
N SER A 107 -4.70 18.43 13.37
CA SER A 107 -5.17 17.25 12.64
C SER A 107 -4.57 17.21 11.24
N ARG A 108 -4.07 16.04 10.85
CA ARG A 108 -3.63 15.80 9.49
C ARG A 108 -4.79 15.26 8.65
N ALA A 109 -4.99 15.84 7.48
CA ALA A 109 -5.89 15.32 6.47
C ALA A 109 -5.45 13.90 6.04
N PRO A 110 -6.39 12.95 5.85
CA PRO A 110 -6.04 11.63 5.35
C PRO A 110 -5.41 11.75 3.97
N VAL A 111 -4.19 11.22 3.81
CA VAL A 111 -3.48 11.23 2.53
C VAL A 111 -3.46 9.81 1.98
N GLY A 112 -4.02 9.63 0.79
CA GLY A 112 -3.93 8.36 0.08
C GLY A 112 -2.49 8.11 -0.34
N GLN A 113 -1.80 7.23 0.39
CA GLN A 113 -0.46 6.74 0.05
C GLN A 113 -0.50 5.22 -0.04
N LEU A 114 0.33 4.63 -0.89
CA LEU A 114 0.46 3.17 -0.91
C LEU A 114 0.89 2.67 0.46
N GLY A 115 0.31 1.56 0.91
CA GLY A 115 0.77 0.90 2.12
C GLY A 115 2.05 0.10 1.89
N PRO A 116 2.52 -0.63 2.93
CA PRO A 116 3.78 -1.36 2.89
C PRO A 116 3.89 -2.33 1.70
N VAL A 117 2.83 -3.06 1.36
CA VAL A 117 2.87 -4.01 0.24
C VAL A 117 2.93 -3.28 -1.09
N GLY A 118 2.00 -2.36 -1.33
CA GLY A 118 1.97 -1.59 -2.58
C GLY A 118 3.23 -0.76 -2.82
N GLY A 119 3.72 -0.11 -1.76
CA GLY A 119 4.93 0.70 -1.78
C GLY A 119 6.17 -0.12 -2.07
N MET A 120 6.35 -1.29 -1.44
CA MET A 120 7.49 -2.16 -1.69
C MET A 120 7.50 -2.74 -3.11
N ILE A 121 6.36 -3.20 -3.62
CA ILE A 121 6.26 -3.70 -5.01
C ILE A 121 6.72 -2.60 -5.99
N LEU A 122 6.24 -1.37 -5.80
CA LEU A 122 6.59 -0.25 -6.65
C LEU A 122 8.08 0.08 -6.51
N LEU A 123 8.58 0.22 -5.27
CA LEU A 123 9.96 0.55 -4.97
C LEU A 123 10.92 -0.47 -5.62
N GLU A 124 10.73 -1.76 -5.36
CA GLU A 124 11.59 -2.82 -5.90
C GLU A 124 11.55 -2.86 -7.42
N THR A 125 10.38 -2.64 -8.04
CA THR A 125 10.27 -2.56 -9.50
C THR A 125 11.08 -1.40 -10.05
N PHE A 126 10.94 -0.20 -9.48
CA PHE A 126 11.68 0.98 -9.94
C PHE A 126 13.19 0.84 -9.72
N PHE A 127 13.62 0.33 -8.56
CA PHE A 127 15.03 0.05 -8.32
C PHE A 127 15.58 -1.00 -9.29
N GLY A 128 14.84 -2.08 -9.53
CA GLY A 128 15.23 -3.10 -10.51
C GLY A 128 15.40 -2.52 -11.92
N LEU A 129 14.48 -1.65 -12.36
CA LEU A 129 14.60 -0.96 -13.64
C LEU A 129 15.81 -0.02 -13.70
N LEU A 130 16.03 0.78 -12.65
CA LEU A 130 17.15 1.72 -12.58
C LEU A 130 18.51 1.04 -12.55
N LEU A 131 18.62 -0.13 -11.91
CA LEU A 131 19.85 -0.92 -11.84
C LEU A 131 20.13 -1.69 -13.13
N ALA A 132 19.08 -2.12 -13.83
CA ALA A 132 19.20 -2.85 -15.09
C ALA A 132 19.52 -1.92 -16.28
N ASP A 133 19.20 -0.63 -16.17
CA ASP A 133 19.44 0.36 -17.22
C ASP A 133 20.87 0.94 -17.14
N GLY A 134 21.69 0.62 -18.15
CA GLY A 134 23.07 1.09 -18.25
C GLY A 134 23.20 2.60 -18.51
N GLU A 135 22.16 3.24 -19.03
CA GLU A 135 22.10 4.69 -19.26
C GLU A 135 21.37 5.42 -18.11
N SER A 136 21.01 4.70 -17.05
CA SER A 136 20.42 5.29 -15.85
C SER A 136 21.36 6.30 -15.21
N PHE A 137 20.81 7.37 -14.62
CA PHE A 137 21.60 8.36 -13.89
C PHE A 137 22.41 7.75 -12.73
N MET A 138 21.94 6.62 -12.17
CA MET A 138 22.67 5.85 -11.15
C MET A 138 23.98 5.28 -11.73
N THR A 139 23.95 4.81 -12.98
CA THR A 139 25.10 4.23 -13.68
C THR A 139 26.01 5.32 -14.24
N ILE A 140 25.44 6.35 -14.90
CA ILE A 140 26.20 7.44 -15.52
C ILE A 140 26.88 8.33 -14.45
N GLY A 141 26.24 8.55 -13.30
CA GLY A 141 26.83 9.28 -12.17
C GLY A 141 27.89 8.49 -11.39
N ALA A 142 27.72 7.17 -11.25
CA ALA A 142 28.68 6.29 -10.57
C ALA A 142 30.00 6.10 -11.33
N VAL A 143 29.99 6.33 -12.65
CA VAL A 143 31.23 6.37 -13.46
C VAL A 143 32.09 7.60 -13.11
N ALA A 144 31.50 8.68 -12.59
CA ALA A 144 32.22 9.90 -12.22
C ALA A 144 32.80 9.88 -10.80
N ASP A 145 32.20 9.16 -9.85
CA ASP A 145 32.76 8.96 -8.50
C ASP A 145 32.35 7.60 -7.91
N ARG A 146 33.14 6.57 -8.24
CA ARG A 146 32.94 5.18 -7.84
C ARG A 146 32.92 5.00 -6.30
N LYS A 147 33.55 5.90 -5.55
CA LYS A 147 33.66 5.79 -4.09
C LYS A 147 32.36 6.18 -3.37
N LEU A 148 31.63 7.18 -3.87
CA LEU A 148 30.30 7.56 -3.34
C LEU A 148 29.24 6.50 -3.61
N HIS A 149 29.30 5.83 -4.76
CA HIS A 149 28.43 4.70 -5.08
C HIS A 149 28.62 3.57 -4.07
N ASP A 150 29.86 3.13 -3.85
CA ASP A 150 30.16 2.01 -2.96
C ASP A 150 29.86 2.34 -1.48
N ASP A 151 30.17 3.56 -1.04
CA ASP A 151 29.88 4.04 0.33
C ASP A 151 28.36 4.20 0.57
N TRP A 152 27.58 4.66 -0.43
CA TRP A 152 26.12 4.80 -0.35
C TRP A 152 25.43 3.43 -0.35
N PHE A 153 25.81 2.50 -1.23
CA PHE A 153 25.28 1.13 -1.22
C PHE A 153 25.63 0.38 0.06
N ALA A 154 26.86 0.53 0.57
CA ALA A 154 27.27 -0.05 1.85
C ALA A 154 26.41 0.47 3.01
N SER A 155 25.98 1.74 2.98
CA SER A 155 25.14 2.35 4.03
C SER A 155 23.72 1.77 4.13
N PHE A 156 23.23 1.06 3.10
CA PHE A 156 21.97 0.28 3.18
C PHE A 156 22.19 -1.16 3.65
N THR A 157 23.44 -1.62 3.71
CA THR A 157 23.79 -3.00 4.08
C THR A 157 24.44 -3.13 5.46
N ASP A 158 24.93 -2.04 6.03
CA ASP A 158 25.56 -2.04 7.35
C ASP A 158 24.52 -1.83 8.46
N GLY A 159 23.95 -2.95 8.94
CA GLY A 159 22.92 -2.95 9.98
C GLY A 159 21.97 -4.15 9.97
N GLY A 160 22.05 -5.01 8.96
CA GLY A 160 21.27 -6.25 8.90
C GLY A 160 20.48 -6.38 7.60
N GLN A 161 20.99 -7.22 6.70
CA GLN A 161 20.27 -7.90 5.62
C GLN A 161 19.15 -7.10 4.94
N VAL A 162 19.49 -6.03 4.23
CA VAL A 162 18.68 -5.61 3.08
C VAL A 162 19.24 -6.32 1.86
N GLU A 163 18.85 -7.58 1.71
CA GLU A 163 18.95 -8.25 0.42
C GLU A 163 17.92 -7.55 -0.48
N VAL A 164 18.35 -6.64 -1.37
CA VAL A 164 17.50 -6.12 -2.45
C VAL A 164 17.30 -7.28 -3.42
N SER A 165 16.42 -8.18 -3.03
CA SER A 165 16.33 -9.51 -3.58
C SER A 165 15.24 -9.53 -4.62
N MET A 166 15.62 -9.15 -5.84
CA MET A 166 14.88 -9.48 -7.06
C MET A 166 14.53 -10.98 -7.12
N TRP A 167 15.30 -11.82 -6.40
CA TRP A 167 15.06 -13.25 -6.21
C TRP A 167 13.88 -13.58 -5.28
N ARG A 168 13.59 -12.76 -4.27
CA ARG A 168 12.44 -12.96 -3.37
C ARG A 168 11.11 -12.79 -4.08
N LEU A 169 10.99 -11.85 -5.02
CA LEU A 169 9.79 -11.68 -5.83
C LEU A 169 9.54 -12.84 -6.79
N LEU A 170 10.59 -13.47 -7.33
CA LEU A 170 10.47 -14.66 -8.18
C LEU A 170 10.03 -15.89 -7.38
N GLU A 171 10.52 -16.07 -6.15
CA GLU A 171 10.01 -17.07 -5.20
C GLU A 171 8.56 -16.77 -4.76
N VAL A 172 8.22 -15.49 -4.53
CA VAL A 172 6.84 -15.02 -4.20
C VAL A 172 5.87 -15.32 -5.34
N ALA A 173 6.31 -15.17 -6.59
CA ALA A 173 5.52 -15.45 -7.78
C ALA A 173 5.47 -16.94 -8.16
N GLY A 174 6.21 -17.81 -7.48
CA GLY A 174 6.26 -19.24 -7.77
C GLY A 174 6.91 -19.57 -9.12
N LEU A 175 7.86 -18.75 -9.57
CA LEU A 175 8.54 -18.87 -10.88
C LEU A 175 9.94 -19.50 -10.77
N THR A 176 10.24 -20.16 -9.65
CA THR A 176 11.44 -20.99 -9.42
C THR A 176 11.05 -22.22 -8.61
#